data_AF-A0A0A6ZUX0-F1
#
_entry.id   AF-A0A0A6ZUX0-F1
#
_cell.length_a   1.000
_cell.length_b   1.000
_cell.length_c   1.000
_cell.angle_alpha   90.00
_cell.angle_beta   90.00
_cell.angle_gamma   90.00
#
_symmetry.space_group_name_H-M   'P 1'
#
loop_
_entity.id
_entity.type
_entity.pdbx_description
1 polymer ?
#
loop_
_entity_poly.entity_id
_entity_poly.type
_entity_poly.pdbx_seq_one_letter_code
_entity_poly.pdbx_strand_id
1 'polypeptide(L)'
;MIAIVVQPGVEFDHSNIIHYQPQEAQALAQWIENTRMVYEAHSTDYQTRTAYRELVRDHFAILKVGPALTFALREAVFALAQIEQELIAPENRSSCLAVIEEVMLDEPQYCWGDASN
;
A
#
# COMPACT_ATOMS: atom_id res chain seq x y z
N MET A 1 -20.54 -1.82 -17.93
CA MET A 1 -19.91 -1.97 -16.60
C MET A 1 -19.09 -3.25 -16.63
N ILE A 2 -17.80 -3.19 -16.30
CA ILE A 2 -16.88 -4.34 -16.42
C ILE A 2 -16.50 -4.94 -15.06
N ALA A 3 -16.71 -4.21 -13.96
CA ALA A 3 -16.35 -4.65 -12.62
C ALA A 3 -17.26 -4.06 -11.55
N ILE A 4 -17.26 -4.68 -10.38
CA ILE A 4 -17.90 -4.19 -9.14
C ILE A 4 -16.87 -4.18 -8.00
N VAL A 5 -16.87 -3.12 -7.20
CA VAL A 5 -16.00 -2.99 -6.03
C VAL A 5 -16.59 -3.75 -4.86
N VAL A 6 -15.80 -4.60 -4.22
CA VAL A 6 -16.17 -5.38 -3.03
C VAL A 6 -14.95 -5.48 -2.09
N GLN A 7 -15.20 -5.89 -0.84
CA GLN A 7 -14.15 -6.13 0.15
C GLN A 7 -13.85 -7.65 0.25
N PRO A 8 -12.72 -8.16 -0.29
CA PRO A 8 -12.31 -9.57 -0.17
C PRO A 8 -11.78 -9.98 1.21
N GLY A 9 -11.75 -9.06 2.20
CA GLY A 9 -11.11 -9.31 3.49
C GLY A 9 -9.61 -9.04 3.47
N VAL A 10 -9.17 -8.03 2.71
CA VAL A 10 -7.80 -7.52 2.73
C VAL A 10 -7.80 -6.09 3.27
N GLU A 11 -6.84 -5.82 4.15
CA GLU A 11 -6.69 -4.51 4.78
C GLU A 11 -5.26 -4.37 5.32
N PHE A 12 -4.85 -3.13 5.59
CA PHE A 12 -3.65 -2.84 6.34
C PHE A 12 -3.84 -1.57 7.15
N ASP A 13 -3.12 -1.47 8.26
CA ASP A 13 -2.97 -0.24 9.04
C ASP A 13 -1.47 0.09 9.22
N HIS A 14 -1.14 0.95 10.17
CA HIS A 14 0.24 1.39 10.45
C HIS A 14 1.19 0.24 10.82
N SER A 15 0.70 -0.90 11.30
CA SER A 15 1.52 -1.97 11.86
C SER A 15 1.05 -3.39 11.53
N ASN A 16 -0.14 -3.56 10.95
CA ASN A 16 -0.74 -4.85 10.70
C ASN A 16 -1.26 -4.99 9.27
N ILE A 17 -1.21 -6.22 8.74
CA ILE A 17 -1.74 -6.59 7.42
C ILE A 17 -2.74 -7.71 7.63
N ILE A 18 -3.99 -7.49 7.20
CA ILE A 18 -5.00 -8.54 7.11
C ILE A 18 -4.80 -9.27 5.79
N HIS A 19 -4.23 -10.47 5.88
CA HIS A 19 -3.95 -11.28 4.71
C HIS A 19 -5.21 -11.92 4.13
N TYR A 20 -5.29 -11.93 2.80
CA TYR A 20 -6.36 -12.60 2.07
C TYR A 20 -6.54 -14.05 2.52
N GLN A 21 -7.79 -14.43 2.83
CA GLN A 21 -8.18 -15.80 3.17
C GLN A 21 -9.08 -16.37 2.06
N PRO A 22 -8.53 -17.15 1.10
CA PRO A 22 -9.29 -17.60 -0.06
C PRO A 22 -10.53 -18.42 0.27
N GLN A 23 -10.53 -19.13 1.41
CA GLN A 23 -11.65 -19.95 1.85
C GLN A 23 -12.86 -19.08 2.24
N GLU A 24 -12.62 -17.92 2.83
CA GLU A 24 -13.68 -17.00 3.29
C GLU A 24 -14.36 -16.28 2.11
N ALA A 25 -13.64 -16.07 1.01
CA ALA A 25 -14.13 -15.37 -0.17
C ALA A 25 -14.82 -16.28 -1.22
N GLN A 26 -14.91 -17.59 -1.00
CA GLN A 26 -15.43 -18.55 -1.99
C GLN A 26 -16.85 -18.25 -2.45
N ALA A 27 -17.73 -17.80 -1.55
CA ALA A 27 -19.10 -17.47 -1.90
C ALA A 27 -19.17 -16.29 -2.89
N LEU A 28 -18.29 -15.28 -2.73
CA LEU A 28 -18.17 -14.15 -3.66
C LEU A 28 -17.60 -14.62 -5.00
N ALA A 29 -16.52 -15.40 -4.97
CA ALA A 29 -15.88 -15.93 -6.16
C ALA A 29 -16.86 -16.76 -7.02
N GLN A 30 -17.71 -17.59 -6.41
CA GLN A 30 -18.70 -18.37 -7.15
C GLN A 30 -19.87 -17.52 -7.68
N TRP A 31 -20.26 -16.47 -6.95
CA TRP A 31 -21.37 -15.62 -7.37
C TRP A 31 -21.06 -14.86 -8.67
N ILE A 32 -19.85 -14.29 -8.77
CA ILE A 32 -19.47 -13.41 -9.89
C ILE A 32 -19.34 -14.18 -11.22
N GLU A 33 -19.08 -15.50 -11.18
CA GLU A 33 -19.03 -16.38 -12.36
C GLU A 33 -20.33 -16.41 -13.16
N ASN A 34 -21.47 -16.13 -12.51
CA ASN A 34 -22.78 -16.04 -13.18
C ASN A 34 -23.01 -14.69 -13.88
N THR A 35 -22.00 -13.81 -13.86
CA THR A 35 -22.05 -12.47 -14.43
C THR A 35 -21.02 -12.31 -15.55
N ARG A 36 -21.05 -11.18 -16.26
CA ARG A 36 -19.99 -10.78 -17.21
C ARG A 36 -18.97 -9.80 -16.60
N MET A 37 -18.96 -9.67 -15.27
CA MET A 37 -18.14 -8.70 -14.54
C MET A 37 -17.04 -9.42 -13.76
N VAL A 38 -16.06 -8.65 -13.30
CA VAL A 38 -15.03 -9.08 -12.33
C VAL A 38 -15.11 -8.25 -11.06
N TYR A 39 -14.37 -8.63 -10.03
CA TYR A 39 -14.20 -7.79 -8.85
C TYR A 39 -13.03 -6.82 -8.99
N GLU A 40 -13.23 -5.63 -8.43
CA GLU A 40 -12.19 -4.67 -8.13
C GLU A 40 -11.95 -4.65 -6.61
N ALA A 41 -10.71 -4.93 -6.20
CA ALA A 41 -10.29 -4.91 -4.81
C ALA A 41 -9.42 -3.67 -4.54
N HIS A 42 -9.75 -2.96 -3.45
CA HIS A 42 -9.00 -1.81 -2.95
C HIS A 42 -8.12 -2.24 -1.78
N SER A 43 -7.14 -1.42 -1.43
CA SER A 43 -6.23 -1.68 -0.30
C SER A 43 -5.52 -3.04 -0.39
N THR A 44 -5.17 -3.47 -1.61
CA THR A 44 -4.50 -4.76 -1.84
C THR A 44 -3.00 -4.71 -1.55
N ASP A 45 -2.49 -3.54 -1.15
CA ASP A 45 -1.12 -3.30 -0.75
C ASP A 45 -0.61 -4.32 0.27
N TYR A 46 0.70 -4.58 0.22
CA TYR A 46 1.43 -5.45 1.16
C TYR A 46 1.02 -6.93 1.21
N GLN A 47 0.08 -7.38 0.37
CA GLN A 47 -0.26 -8.80 0.26
C GLN A 47 0.91 -9.60 -0.31
N THR A 48 0.95 -10.90 0.00
CA THR A 48 1.98 -11.79 -0.53
C THR A 48 1.76 -12.05 -2.02
N ARG A 49 2.82 -12.44 -2.73
CA ARG A 49 2.72 -12.86 -4.14
C ARG A 49 1.73 -14.00 -4.34
N THR A 50 1.62 -14.90 -3.37
CA THR A 50 0.64 -16.00 -3.40
C THR A 50 -0.77 -15.45 -3.25
N ALA A 51 -1.01 -14.57 -2.29
CA ALA A 51 -2.31 -13.92 -2.09
C ALA A 51 -2.77 -13.15 -3.33
N TYR A 52 -1.90 -12.42 -4.03
CA TYR A 52 -2.27 -11.77 -5.29
C TYR A 52 -2.72 -12.76 -6.37
N ARG A 53 -2.08 -13.92 -6.47
CA ARG A 53 -2.50 -14.97 -7.42
C ARG A 53 -3.84 -15.57 -7.04
N GLU A 54 -4.07 -15.77 -5.74
CA GLU A 54 -5.33 -16.29 -5.22
C GLU A 54 -6.48 -15.28 -5.42
N LEU A 55 -6.24 -13.99 -5.17
CA LEU A 55 -7.17 -12.91 -5.48
C LEU A 55 -7.58 -12.92 -6.97
N VAL A 56 -6.60 -12.99 -7.88
CA VAL A 56 -6.90 -13.05 -9.33
C VAL A 56 -7.65 -14.33 -9.70
N ARG A 57 -7.27 -15.48 -9.12
CA ARG A 57 -7.98 -16.76 -9.32
C ARG A 57 -9.44 -16.67 -8.88
N ASP A 58 -9.69 -15.95 -7.79
CA ASP A 58 -11.00 -15.80 -7.17
C ASP A 58 -11.75 -14.55 -7.74
N HIS A 59 -11.38 -14.13 -8.95
CA HIS A 59 -12.01 -13.08 -9.78
C HIS A 59 -11.86 -11.63 -9.30
N PHE A 60 -11.01 -11.37 -8.30
CA PHE A 60 -10.49 -10.03 -8.00
C PHE A 60 -9.42 -9.66 -9.03
N ALA A 61 -9.86 -9.39 -10.26
CA ALA A 61 -8.96 -9.21 -11.40
C ALA A 61 -8.39 -7.78 -11.50
N ILE A 62 -9.02 -6.80 -10.83
CA ILE A 62 -8.50 -5.43 -10.73
C ILE A 62 -8.03 -5.22 -9.30
N LEU A 63 -6.70 -5.21 -9.12
CA LEU A 63 -6.05 -5.03 -7.81
C LEU A 63 -5.47 -3.62 -7.74
N LYS A 64 -6.04 -2.77 -6.90
CA LYS A 64 -5.51 -1.42 -6.67
C LYS A 64 -4.43 -1.44 -5.61
N VAL A 65 -3.28 -0.89 -5.98
CA VAL A 65 -2.11 -0.66 -5.13
C VAL A 65 -1.75 0.82 -5.16
N GLY A 66 -1.30 1.35 -4.05
CA GLY A 66 -0.88 2.74 -3.91
C GLY A 66 0.18 2.89 -2.82
N PRO A 67 -0.20 2.86 -1.52
CA PRO A 67 0.73 3.05 -0.41
C PRO A 67 1.98 2.17 -0.45
N ALA A 68 1.89 0.90 -0.86
CA ALA A 68 3.05 0.02 -0.93
C ALA A 68 4.12 0.53 -1.92
N LEU A 69 3.72 1.19 -3.01
CA LEU A 69 4.65 1.72 -4.00
C LEU A 69 5.42 2.93 -3.45
N THR A 70 4.70 3.89 -2.85
CA THR A 70 5.34 5.08 -2.26
C THR A 70 6.10 4.73 -0.98
N PHE A 71 5.69 3.69 -0.25
CA PHE A 71 6.43 3.16 0.88
C PHE A 71 7.79 2.60 0.46
N ALA A 72 7.82 1.73 -0.57
CA ALA A 72 9.06 1.18 -1.09
C ALA A 72 9.99 2.28 -1.65
N LEU A 73 9.43 3.30 -2.33
CA LEU A 73 10.18 4.48 -2.75
C LEU A 73 10.81 5.21 -1.56
N ARG A 74 10.05 5.44 -0.50
CA ARG A 74 10.54 6.09 0.73
C ARG A 74 11.68 5.28 1.35
N GLU A 75 11.55 3.96 1.46
CA GLU A 75 12.64 3.10 1.97
C GLU A 75 13.92 3.24 1.16
N ALA A 76 13.81 3.28 -0.18
CA ALA A 76 14.96 3.49 -1.05
C ALA A 76 15.61 4.87 -0.84
N VAL A 77 14.81 5.94 -0.74
CA VAL A 77 15.30 7.29 -0.45
C VAL A 77 16.00 7.34 0.90
N PHE A 78 15.44 6.68 1.92
CA PHE A 78 16.01 6.63 3.27
C PHE A 78 17.33 5.88 3.30
N ALA A 79 17.42 4.73 2.61
CA ALA A 79 18.67 4.00 2.47
C ALA A 79 19.74 4.82 1.74
N LEU A 80 19.37 5.52 0.66
CA LEU A 80 20.30 6.40 -0.07
C LEU A 80 20.79 7.56 0.79
N ALA A 81 19.93 8.17 1.61
CA ALA A 81 20.32 9.23 2.52
C ALA A 81 21.26 8.72 3.64
N GLN A 82 21.10 7.48 4.10
CA GLN A 82 22.06 6.87 5.03
C GLN A 82 23.42 6.62 4.35
N ILE A 83 23.42 6.09 3.12
CA ILE A 83 24.64 5.92 2.32
C ILE A 83 25.36 7.27 2.11
N GLU A 84 24.61 8.35 1.84
CA GLU A 84 25.16 9.70 1.70
C GLU A 84 25.93 10.15 2.95
N GLN A 85 25.39 9.88 4.15
CA GLN A 85 26.03 10.27 5.41
C GLN A 85 27.39 9.61 5.62
N GLU A 86 27.61 8.42 5.05
CA GLU A 86 28.88 7.70 5.15
C GLU A 86 29.86 8.08 4.04
N LEU A 87 29.37 8.32 2.83
CA LEU A 87 30.22 8.48 1.65
C LEU A 87 30.54 9.93 1.29
N ILE A 88 29.67 10.89 1.60
CA ILE A 88 29.81 12.28 1.16
C ILE A 88 30.43 13.14 2.27
N ALA A 89 31.35 14.03 1.87
CA ALA A 89 31.98 15.00 2.76
C ALA A 89 30.92 15.88 3.45
N PRO A 90 31.05 16.19 4.77
CA PRO A 90 30.01 16.88 5.55
C PRO A 90 29.43 18.14 4.89
N GLU A 91 30.28 18.95 4.26
CA GLU A 91 29.94 20.21 3.60
C GLU A 91 29.09 20.06 2.33
N ASN A 92 29.02 18.85 1.76
CA ASN A 92 28.31 18.55 0.51
C ASN A 92 27.07 17.65 0.72
N ARG A 93 26.69 17.34 1.97
CA ARG A 93 25.53 16.50 2.27
C ARG A 93 24.23 17.26 2.10
N SER A 94 23.21 16.59 1.58
CA SER A 94 21.89 17.13 1.33
C SER A 94 21.07 17.38 2.60
N SER A 95 21.36 16.64 3.68
CA SER A 95 20.52 16.59 4.89
C SER A 95 19.06 16.21 4.60
N CYS A 96 18.81 15.43 3.54
CA CYS A 96 17.48 15.09 3.03
C CYS A 96 16.49 14.62 4.12
N LEU A 97 16.92 13.73 5.03
CA LEU A 97 16.04 13.22 6.10
C LEU A 97 15.60 14.31 7.09
N ALA A 98 16.50 15.24 7.42
CA ALA A 98 16.17 16.35 8.32
C ALA A 98 15.17 17.31 7.68
N VAL A 99 15.33 17.59 6.37
CA VAL A 99 14.38 18.42 5.61
C VAL A 99 13.00 17.76 5.53
N ILE A 100 12.95 16.44 5.29
CA ILE A 100 11.69 15.69 5.28
C ILE A 100 10.98 15.81 6.64
N GLU A 101 11.71 15.62 7.74
CA GLU A 101 11.16 15.73 9.09
C GLU A 101 10.64 17.14 9.40
N GLU A 102 11.44 18.17 9.09
CA GLU A 102 11.07 19.58 9.29
C GLU A 102 9.77 19.92 8.55
N VAL A 103 9.69 19.59 7.26
CA VAL A 103 8.49 19.86 6.45
C VAL A 103 7.27 19.08 6.96
N MET A 104 7.44 17.81 7.36
CA MET A 104 6.33 17.00 7.89
C MET A 104 5.81 17.50 9.25
N LEU A 105 6.66 18.16 10.04
CA LEU A 105 6.27 18.77 11.31
C LEU A 105 5.62 20.15 11.11
N ASP A 106 6.13 20.94 10.18
CA ASP A 106 5.61 22.27 9.86
C ASP A 106 4.27 22.22 9.11
N GLU A 107 4.06 21.18 8.29
CA GLU A 107 2.83 20.94 7.53
C GLU A 107 2.18 19.59 7.89
N PRO A 108 1.63 19.45 9.12
CA PRO A 108 1.17 18.17 9.67
C PRO A 108 -0.12 17.62 9.04
N GLN A 109 -0.85 18.42 8.26
CA GLN A 109 -2.22 18.13 7.81
C GLN A 109 -2.38 16.84 7.00
N TYR A 110 -1.33 16.39 6.32
CA TYR A 110 -1.35 15.15 5.52
C TYR A 110 -0.80 13.93 6.26
N CYS A 111 -0.18 14.10 7.43
CA CYS A 111 0.53 13.04 8.15
C CYS A 111 -0.18 12.64 9.45
N TRP A 112 -0.74 13.61 10.17
CA TRP A 112 -1.36 13.39 11.48
C TRP A 112 -2.90 13.47 11.43
N GLY A 113 -3.46 13.86 10.28
CA GLY A 113 -4.85 14.30 10.18
C GLY A 113 -5.10 15.52 11.06
N ASP A 114 -6.28 16.14 10.97
CA ASP A 114 -6.70 17.15 11.95
C ASP A 114 -6.76 16.50 13.35
N ALA A 115 -5.65 16.52 14.10
CA ALA A 115 -5.61 16.22 15.54
C ALA A 115 -6.22 17.36 16.37
N SER A 116 -7.24 18.02 15.80
CA SER A 116 -8.03 19.09 16.41
C SER A 116 -9.53 18.78 16.31
N ASN A 117 -9.94 17.67 16.94
CA ASN A 117 -11.23 17.57 17.64
C ASN A 117 -11.24 16.43 18.66
#